data_AF-A0A376P4E6-F1
#
_entry.id   AF-A0A376P4E6-F1
#
_cell.length_a   1.000
_cell.length_b   1.000
_cell.length_c   1.000
_cell.angle_alpha   90.00
_cell.angle_beta   90.00
_cell.angle_gamma   90.00
#
_symmetry.space_group_name_H-M   'P 1'
#
loop_
_entity.id
_entity.type
_entity.pdbx_description
1 polymer ?
#
loop_
_entity_poly.entity_id
_entity_poly.type
_entity_poly.pdbx_seq_one_letter_code
_entity_poly.pdbx_strand_id
1 'polypeptide(L)'
;MTAFYFSIETMSTVGYGDIVPVSESARLFTISVIISGITVFATSMTSIFGPLIRGGFNKLVKGNNHTMHRKDHFIVCGHSILAINTILQLNQRGQNVTVISNLPEDDIKQLEQRLGDNADVIPGDSNDSSVLKKAGIDRCRAILALSDNDADNAFVVLSAKDMSSDVKTVLAVSDSKT
;
A
#
# COMPACT_ATOMS: atom_id res chain seq x y z
N MET A 1 -13.43 -20.69 30.73
CA MET A 1 -12.42 -19.77 31.27
C MET A 1 -11.02 -20.36 31.24
N THR A 2 -10.75 -21.50 31.87
CA THR A 2 -9.42 -22.14 31.92
C THR A 2 -8.80 -22.45 30.55
N ALA A 3 -9.57 -23.03 29.62
CA ALA A 3 -9.07 -23.30 28.26
C ALA A 3 -8.77 -22.02 27.46
N PHE A 4 -9.62 -21.00 27.61
CA PHE A 4 -9.45 -19.71 26.94
C PHE A 4 -8.22 -18.95 27.46
N TYR A 5 -8.02 -18.96 28.78
CA TYR A 5 -6.83 -18.43 29.44
C TYR A 5 -5.56 -19.14 28.94
N PHE A 6 -5.53 -20.48 28.97
CA PHE A 6 -4.41 -21.27 28.45
C PHE A 6 -4.11 -20.96 26.97
N SER A 7 -5.14 -20.80 26.13
CA SER A 7 -4.96 -20.42 24.73
C SER A 7 -4.34 -19.04 24.57
N ILE A 8 -4.80 -18.03 25.32
CA ILE A 8 -4.26 -16.67 25.23
C ILE A 8 -2.79 -16.64 25.63
N GLU A 9 -2.40 -17.27 26.74
CA GLU A 9 -1.03 -17.24 27.24
C GLU A 9 -0.04 -17.97 26.34
N THR A 10 -0.53 -19.05 25.73
CA THR A 10 0.22 -19.83 24.76
C THR A 10 0.40 -19.04 23.46
N MET A 11 -0.65 -18.36 22.98
CA MET A 11 -0.60 -17.52 21.77
C MET A 11 0.24 -16.24 21.97
N SER A 12 0.20 -15.63 23.15
CA SER A 12 1.02 -14.46 23.50
C SER A 12 2.45 -14.82 23.86
N THR A 13 2.83 -16.09 23.78
CA THR A 13 4.17 -16.62 24.12
C THR A 13 4.61 -16.36 25.57
N VAL A 14 3.66 -16.15 26.49
CA VAL A 14 3.94 -15.91 27.91
C VAL A 14 4.21 -17.22 28.63
N GLY A 15 3.26 -18.16 28.54
CA GLY A 15 3.40 -19.53 29.06
C GLY A 15 3.78 -19.65 30.53
N TYR A 16 2.92 -19.22 31.47
CA TYR A 16 3.23 -19.32 32.91
C TYR A 16 3.43 -20.76 33.40
N GLY A 17 2.91 -21.76 32.67
CA GLY A 17 3.10 -23.17 32.98
C GLY A 17 2.23 -23.68 34.14
N ASP A 18 1.22 -22.92 34.53
CA ASP A 18 0.21 -23.27 35.53
C ASP A 18 -0.82 -24.29 34.98
N ILE A 19 -1.06 -24.29 33.67
CA ILE A 19 -1.86 -25.28 32.95
C ILE A 19 -0.97 -25.94 31.89
N VAL A 20 -0.83 -27.27 31.95
CA VAL A 20 0.01 -28.03 31.02
C VAL A 20 -0.67 -29.32 30.57
N PRO A 21 -0.45 -29.77 29.32
CA PRO A 21 -0.97 -31.04 28.84
C PRO A 21 -0.26 -32.22 29.53
N VAL A 22 -1.04 -33.03 30.26
CA VAL A 22 -0.52 -34.17 31.03
C VAL A 22 -0.44 -35.47 30.24
N SER A 23 -1.27 -35.66 29.21
CA SER A 23 -1.25 -36.85 28.36
C SER A 23 -0.48 -36.61 27.05
N GLU A 24 0.01 -37.69 26.44
CA GLU A 24 0.72 -37.63 25.16
C GLU A 24 -0.17 -37.10 24.03
N SER A 25 -1.44 -37.53 23.99
CA SER A 25 -2.42 -37.03 23.03
C SER A 25 -2.71 -35.54 23.21
N ALA A 26 -2.81 -35.06 24.46
CA ALA A 26 -3.00 -33.65 24.76
C ALA A 26 -1.76 -32.83 24.34
N ARG A 27 -0.55 -33.35 24.52
CA ARG A 27 0.70 -32.68 24.10
C ARG A 27 0.74 -32.49 22.58
N LEU A 28 0.45 -33.54 21.81
CA LEU A 28 0.40 -33.45 20.35
C LEU A 28 -0.65 -32.45 19.87
N PHE A 29 -1.84 -32.46 20.50
CA PHE A 29 -2.87 -31.48 20.22
C PHE A 29 -2.42 -30.05 20.53
N THR A 30 -1.87 -29.80 21.73
CA THR A 30 -1.34 -28.48 22.13
C THR A 30 -0.26 -27.97 21.17
N ILE A 31 0.66 -28.82 20.73
CA ILE A 31 1.69 -28.45 19.75
C ILE A 31 1.05 -27.97 18.44
N SER A 32 0.04 -28.68 17.94
CA SER A 32 -0.67 -28.27 16.72
C SER A 32 -1.36 -26.91 16.87
N VAL A 33 -2.00 -26.66 18.03
CA VAL A 33 -2.66 -25.38 18.33
C VAL A 33 -1.66 -24.24 18.44
N ILE A 34 -0.48 -24.47 19.03
CA ILE A 34 0.59 -23.46 19.12
C ILE A 34 1.02 -23.02 17.72
N ILE A 35 1.34 -23.97 16.85
CA ILE A 35 1.85 -23.68 15.50
C ILE A 35 0.79 -22.91 14.70
N SER A 36 -0.43 -23.41 14.64
CA SER A 36 -1.52 -22.72 13.92
C SER A 36 -1.86 -21.37 14.54
N GLY A 37 -1.88 -21.29 15.87
CA GLY A 37 -2.21 -20.09 16.63
C GLY A 37 -1.22 -18.95 16.39
N ILE A 38 0.09 -19.24 16.41
CA ILE A 38 1.14 -18.25 16.14
C ILE A 38 1.03 -17.73 14.71
N THR A 39 0.82 -18.61 13.71
CA THR A 39 0.69 -18.19 12.30
C THR A 39 -0.52 -17.27 12.10
N VAL A 40 -1.68 -17.65 12.63
CA VAL A 40 -2.90 -16.83 12.53
C VAL A 40 -2.73 -15.51 13.27
N PHE A 41 -2.13 -15.53 14.47
CA PHE A 41 -1.91 -14.32 15.25
C PHE A 41 -0.94 -13.36 14.56
N ALA A 42 0.20 -13.84 14.07
CA ALA A 42 1.19 -13.01 13.38
C ALA A 42 0.62 -12.34 12.12
N THR A 43 -0.10 -13.11 11.29
CA THR A 43 -0.73 -12.58 10.07
C THR A 43 -1.86 -11.59 10.39
N SER A 44 -2.69 -11.89 11.39
CA SER A 44 -3.76 -10.99 11.85
C SER A 44 -3.18 -9.68 12.41
N MET A 45 -2.09 -9.74 13.16
CA MET A 45 -1.38 -8.57 13.67
C MET A 45 -0.93 -7.66 12.53
N THR A 46 -0.33 -8.22 11.47
CA THR A 46 0.04 -7.46 10.27
C THR A 46 -1.18 -6.86 9.57
N SER A 47 -2.30 -7.58 9.46
CA SER A 47 -3.53 -7.03 8.84
C SER A 47 -4.18 -5.91 9.67
N ILE A 48 -4.14 -6.00 10.99
CA ILE A 48 -4.74 -5.00 11.90
C ILE A 48 -3.85 -3.77 12.04
N PHE A 49 -2.55 -3.98 12.31
CA PHE A 49 -1.60 -2.90 12.58
C PHE A 49 -0.87 -2.41 11.34
N GLY A 50 -0.81 -3.19 10.26
CA GLY A 50 -0.22 -2.77 8.99
C GLY A 50 -0.81 -1.45 8.47
N PRO A 51 -2.14 -1.29 8.41
CA PRO A 51 -2.77 -0.02 8.09
C PRO A 51 -2.41 1.09 9.09
N LEU A 52 -2.29 0.81 10.39
CA LEU A 52 -1.92 1.81 11.40
C LEU A 52 -0.48 2.32 11.19
N ILE A 53 0.46 1.41 10.96
CA ILE A 53 1.89 1.71 10.73
C ILE A 53 2.09 2.45 9.42
N ARG A 54 1.28 2.14 8.39
CA ARG A 54 1.29 2.81 7.08
C ARG A 54 0.53 4.15 7.06
N GLY A 55 0.09 4.68 8.22
CA GLY A 55 -0.70 5.91 8.29
C GLY A 55 -2.15 5.79 7.76
N GLY A 56 -2.60 4.57 7.46
CA GLY A 56 -3.90 4.24 6.89
C GLY A 56 -5.10 4.44 7.82
N PHE A 57 -4.91 4.72 9.11
CA PHE A 57 -6.03 5.05 10.00
C PHE A 57 -6.72 6.35 9.57
N ASN A 58 -5.98 7.35 9.07
CA ASN A 58 -6.57 8.54 8.46
C ASN A 58 -7.29 8.24 7.13
N LYS A 59 -6.83 7.23 6.37
CA LYS A 59 -7.40 6.83 5.06
C LYS A 59 -8.80 6.22 5.19
N LEU A 60 -9.14 5.62 6.33
CA LEU A 60 -10.47 5.05 6.60
C LEU A 60 -11.47 6.09 7.14
N VAL A 61 -10.98 7.10 7.88
CA VAL A 61 -11.82 8.12 8.53
C VAL A 61 -12.03 9.35 7.64
N LYS A 62 -11.02 9.77 6.87
CA LYS A 62 -11.13 10.88 5.93
C LYS A 62 -11.27 10.34 4.51
N GLY A 63 -12.50 10.02 4.13
CA GLY A 63 -12.88 9.87 2.74
C GLY A 63 -12.80 11.22 2.00
N ASN A 64 -11.60 11.74 1.75
CA ASN A 64 -11.42 12.75 0.72
C ASN A 64 -11.61 12.06 -0.62
N ASN A 65 -12.82 12.15 -1.14
CA ASN A 65 -13.23 11.65 -2.45
C ASN A 65 -12.65 12.54 -3.57
N HIS A 66 -11.32 12.62 -3.66
CA HIS A 66 -10.65 13.12 -4.87
C HIS A 66 -10.66 11.99 -5.89
N THR A 67 -11.83 11.70 -6.45
CA THR A 67 -11.98 10.83 -7.61
C THR A 67 -11.65 11.63 -8.85
N MET A 68 -10.70 11.15 -9.64
CA MET A 68 -10.28 11.82 -10.85
C MET A 68 -11.28 11.53 -11.98
N HIS A 69 -11.86 12.58 -12.58
CA HIS A 69 -12.91 12.46 -13.61
C HIS A 69 -12.44 12.71 -15.05
N ARG A 70 -11.21 13.19 -15.24
CA ARG A 70 -10.62 13.48 -16.55
C ARG A 70 -10.36 12.21 -17.36
N LYS A 71 -10.18 12.39 -18.66
CA LYS A 71 -9.77 11.37 -19.63
C LYS A 71 -8.49 11.84 -20.30
N ASP A 72 -7.69 10.92 -20.80
CA ASP A 72 -6.46 11.23 -21.57
C ASP A 72 -5.42 12.03 -20.76
N HIS A 73 -5.20 11.59 -19.52
CA HIS A 73 -4.22 12.16 -18.59
C HIS A 73 -3.09 11.15 -18.31
N PHE A 74 -1.99 11.64 -17.77
CA PHE A 74 -0.92 10.79 -17.26
C PHE A 74 -1.12 10.52 -15.77
N ILE A 75 -0.88 9.28 -15.34
CA ILE A 75 -0.79 8.95 -13.93
C ILE A 75 0.70 8.83 -13.58
N VAL A 76 1.15 9.55 -12.57
CA VAL A 76 2.51 9.43 -12.03
C VAL A 76 2.42 8.87 -10.61
N CYS A 77 3.04 7.71 -10.40
CA CYS A 77 3.10 7.01 -9.13
C CYS A 77 4.41 7.37 -8.42
N GLY A 78 4.29 7.96 -7.22
CA GLY A 78 5.41 8.36 -6.40
C GLY A 78 5.71 9.85 -6.44
N HIS A 79 6.66 10.26 -5.60
CA HIS A 79 7.05 11.65 -5.35
C HIS A 79 8.58 11.82 -5.34
N SER A 80 9.31 10.91 -5.99
CA SER A 80 10.77 11.03 -6.17
C SER A 80 11.13 12.31 -6.93
N ILE A 81 12.41 12.66 -6.92
CA ILE A 81 12.93 13.78 -7.73
C ILE A 81 12.62 13.56 -9.21
N LEU A 82 12.72 12.31 -9.70
CA LEU A 82 12.38 11.95 -11.06
C LEU A 82 10.89 12.14 -11.34
N ALA A 83 10.02 11.70 -10.42
CA ALA A 83 8.58 11.86 -10.52
C ALA A 83 8.20 13.34 -10.61
N ILE A 84 8.69 14.16 -9.68
CA ILE A 84 8.39 15.60 -9.63
C ILE A 84 8.84 16.31 -10.90
N ASN A 85 10.06 16.07 -11.35
CA ASN A 85 10.56 16.68 -12.59
C ASN A 85 9.75 16.24 -13.81
N THR A 86 9.33 14.98 -13.86
CA THR A 86 8.48 14.45 -14.94
C THR A 86 7.11 15.13 -14.94
N ILE A 87 6.48 15.29 -13.77
CA ILE A 87 5.20 15.99 -13.63
C ILE A 87 5.32 17.44 -14.13
N LEU A 88 6.36 18.17 -13.70
CA LEU A 88 6.59 19.55 -14.12
C LEU A 88 6.78 19.68 -15.63
N GLN A 89 7.53 18.77 -16.27
CA GLN A 89 7.72 18.76 -17.73
C GLN A 89 6.43 18.42 -18.49
N LEU A 90 5.62 17.50 -17.98
CA LEU A 90 4.31 17.17 -18.56
C LEU A 90 3.37 18.38 -18.48
N ASN A 91 3.32 19.05 -17.32
CA ASN A 91 2.53 20.25 -17.12
C ASN A 91 2.97 21.40 -18.05
N GLN A 92 4.28 21.60 -18.24
CA GLN A 92 4.81 22.60 -19.19
C GLN A 92 4.39 22.32 -20.64
N ARG A 93 4.14 21.07 -20.99
CA ARG A 93 3.62 20.65 -22.30
C ARG A 93 2.09 20.63 -22.36
N GLY A 94 1.41 21.21 -21.37
CA GLY A 94 -0.04 21.26 -21.27
C GLY A 94 -0.70 19.88 -21.10
N GLN A 95 0.05 18.88 -20.62
CA GLN A 95 -0.51 17.57 -20.34
C GLN A 95 -1.10 17.54 -18.94
N ASN A 96 -2.28 16.95 -18.79
CA ASN A 96 -2.92 16.78 -17.48
C ASN A 96 -2.25 15.61 -16.74
N VAL A 97 -1.92 15.83 -15.47
CA VAL A 97 -1.25 14.83 -14.64
C VAL A 97 -2.03 14.58 -13.36
N THR A 98 -2.15 13.31 -13.00
CA THR A 98 -2.65 12.86 -11.70
C THR A 98 -1.52 12.16 -10.98
N VAL A 99 -1.23 12.59 -9.77
CA VAL A 99 -0.13 12.08 -8.94
C VAL A 99 -0.70 11.21 -7.84
N ILE A 100 -0.18 10.00 -7.68
CA ILE A 100 -0.52 9.12 -6.55
C ILE A 100 0.68 9.10 -5.61
N SER A 101 0.46 9.47 -4.35
CA SER A 101 1.53 9.51 -3.35
C SER A 101 1.02 9.05 -1.99
N ASN A 102 1.83 8.28 -1.27
CA ASN A 102 1.54 7.78 0.09
C ASN A 102 2.14 8.68 1.18
N LEU A 103 2.52 9.91 0.84
CA LEU A 103 3.03 10.89 1.79
C LEU A 103 2.00 11.23 2.89
N PRO A 104 2.46 11.65 4.08
CA PRO A 104 1.60 12.23 5.11
C PRO A 104 0.78 13.43 4.58
N GLU A 105 -0.38 13.71 5.20
CA GLU A 105 -1.30 14.77 4.74
C GLU A 105 -0.64 16.15 4.58
N ASP A 106 0.28 16.52 5.49
CA ASP A 106 0.94 17.83 5.43
C ASP A 106 1.94 17.92 4.27
N ASP A 107 2.60 16.81 3.94
CA ASP A 107 3.52 16.72 2.80
C ASP A 107 2.76 16.66 1.47
N ILE A 108 1.56 16.06 1.45
CA ILE A 108 0.67 16.10 0.29
C ILE A 108 0.27 17.55 -0.03
N LYS A 109 -0.08 18.36 0.97
CA LYS A 109 -0.41 19.79 0.76
C LYS A 109 0.79 20.57 0.20
N GLN A 110 1.99 20.28 0.69
CA GLN A 110 3.22 20.90 0.16
C GLN A 110 3.47 20.49 -1.30
N LEU A 111 3.23 19.21 -1.63
CA LEU A 111 3.33 18.71 -2.98
C LEU A 111 2.31 19.39 -3.91
N GLU A 112 1.05 19.48 -3.50
CA GLU A 112 0.00 20.21 -4.23
C GLU A 112 0.41 21.67 -4.49
N GLN A 113 0.89 22.38 -3.47
CA GLN A 113 1.39 23.76 -3.62
C GLN A 113 2.55 23.86 -4.61
N ARG A 114 3.47 22.88 -4.61
CA ARG A 114 4.62 22.87 -5.51
C ARG A 114 4.23 22.58 -6.96
N LEU A 115 3.24 21.72 -7.17
CA LEU A 115 2.78 21.33 -8.51
C LEU A 115 1.80 22.35 -9.12
N GLY A 116 1.10 23.11 -8.27
CA GLY A 116 0.08 24.08 -8.66
C GLY A 116 -1.19 23.42 -9.21
N ASP A 117 -2.10 24.24 -9.75
CA ASP A 117 -3.45 23.81 -10.15
C ASP A 117 -3.51 22.82 -11.32
N ASN A 118 -2.38 22.53 -11.96
CA ASN A 118 -2.30 21.67 -13.14
C ASN A 118 -2.09 20.18 -12.82
N ALA A 119 -1.97 19.80 -11.55
CA ALA A 119 -1.88 18.40 -11.15
C ALA A 119 -2.85 18.07 -10.01
N ASP A 120 -3.63 16.99 -10.17
CA ASP A 120 -4.42 16.44 -9.07
C ASP A 120 -3.52 15.51 -8.24
N VAL A 121 -3.50 15.66 -6.92
CA VAL A 121 -2.81 14.71 -6.03
C VAL A 121 -3.84 13.82 -5.33
N ILE A 122 -3.64 12.52 -5.45
CA ILE A 122 -4.45 11.48 -4.80
C ILE A 122 -3.59 10.83 -3.70
N PRO A 123 -3.93 11.05 -2.41
CA PRO A 123 -3.25 10.38 -1.33
C PRO A 123 -3.57 8.89 -1.33
N GLY A 124 -2.55 8.05 -1.43
CA GLY A 124 -2.72 6.60 -1.42
C GLY A 124 -1.48 5.82 -1.86
N ASP A 125 -1.53 4.52 -1.59
CA ASP A 125 -0.54 3.56 -2.07
C ASP A 125 -0.83 3.24 -3.55
N SER A 126 0.19 3.35 -4.41
CA SER A 126 0.05 3.05 -5.84
C SER A 126 -0.07 1.55 -6.13
N ASN A 127 0.23 0.71 -5.13
CA ASN A 127 0.05 -0.74 -5.18
C ASN A 127 -1.41 -1.17 -4.93
N ASP A 128 -2.27 -0.24 -4.52
CA ASP A 128 -3.68 -0.51 -4.21
C ASP A 128 -4.56 -0.26 -5.45
N SER A 129 -5.16 -1.33 -5.98
CA SER A 129 -6.04 -1.27 -7.16
C SER A 129 -7.21 -0.29 -6.98
N SER A 130 -7.69 -0.09 -5.75
CA SER A 130 -8.77 0.86 -5.48
C SER A 130 -8.30 2.32 -5.65
N VAL A 131 -7.04 2.61 -5.33
CA VAL A 131 -6.43 3.93 -5.53
C VAL A 131 -6.15 4.16 -7.00
N LEU A 132 -5.61 3.16 -7.71
CA LEU A 132 -5.42 3.23 -9.17
C LEU A 132 -6.75 3.49 -9.91
N LYS A 133 -7.84 2.87 -9.45
CA LYS A 133 -9.18 3.11 -9.99
C LYS A 133 -9.66 4.53 -9.72
N LYS A 134 -9.45 5.05 -8.51
CA LYS A 134 -9.76 6.46 -8.16
C LYS A 134 -8.95 7.45 -9.00
N ALA A 135 -7.72 7.10 -9.34
CA ALA A 135 -6.86 7.86 -10.25
C ALA A 135 -7.25 7.74 -11.74
N GLY A 136 -8.26 6.93 -12.05
CA GLY A 136 -8.81 6.80 -13.40
C GLY A 136 -7.91 6.04 -14.37
N ILE A 137 -7.23 4.99 -13.89
CA ILE A 137 -6.33 4.16 -14.72
C ILE A 137 -6.99 3.64 -16.01
N ASP A 138 -8.28 3.31 -15.97
CA ASP A 138 -9.05 2.82 -17.13
C ASP A 138 -9.12 3.82 -18.29
N ARG A 139 -8.81 5.10 -18.03
CA ARG A 139 -8.97 6.23 -18.97
C ARG A 139 -7.69 7.04 -19.11
N CYS A 140 -6.60 6.61 -18.50
CA CYS A 140 -5.33 7.31 -18.59
C CYS A 140 -4.62 6.97 -19.91
N ARG A 141 -3.79 7.88 -20.37
CA ARG A 141 -2.94 7.69 -21.55
C ARG A 141 -1.77 6.77 -21.26
N ALA A 142 -1.17 6.96 -20.09
CA ALA A 142 -0.09 6.14 -19.58
C ALA A 142 0.03 6.27 -18.06
N ILE A 143 0.56 5.23 -17.43
CA ILE A 143 0.97 5.22 -16.02
C ILE A 143 2.49 5.16 -15.94
N LEU A 144 3.08 6.03 -15.12
CA LEU A 144 4.51 6.16 -14.89
C LEU A 144 4.82 5.74 -13.46
N ALA A 145 5.49 4.62 -13.28
CA ALA A 145 5.96 4.14 -11.99
C ALA A 145 7.38 4.67 -11.73
N LEU A 146 7.49 5.74 -10.94
CA LEU A 146 8.73 6.52 -10.77
C LEU A 146 9.13 6.62 -9.29
N SER A 147 8.84 5.60 -8.48
CA SER A 147 9.34 5.49 -7.12
C SER A 147 10.86 5.24 -7.11
N ASP A 148 11.51 5.56 -5.99
CA ASP A 148 12.93 5.21 -5.77
C ASP A 148 13.14 3.72 -5.47
N ASN A 149 12.04 2.96 -5.28
CA ASN A 149 12.06 1.52 -5.03
C ASN A 149 11.57 0.73 -6.26
N ASP A 150 12.46 -0.04 -6.86
CA ASP A 150 12.17 -0.85 -8.05
C ASP A 150 11.10 -1.93 -7.80
N ALA A 151 11.02 -2.48 -6.59
CA ALA A 151 10.00 -3.45 -6.24
C ALA A 151 8.60 -2.81 -6.27
N ASP A 152 8.47 -1.57 -5.80
CA ASP A 152 7.22 -0.82 -5.89
C ASP A 152 6.89 -0.50 -7.35
N ASN A 153 7.88 -0.08 -8.14
CA ASN A 153 7.67 0.21 -9.55
C ASN A 153 7.16 -1.02 -10.33
N ALA A 154 7.75 -2.19 -10.08
CA ALA A 154 7.29 -3.44 -10.66
C ALA A 154 5.86 -3.80 -10.22
N PHE A 155 5.54 -3.61 -8.94
CA PHE A 155 4.21 -3.94 -8.42
C PHE A 155 3.11 -3.03 -8.99
N VAL A 156 3.39 -1.73 -9.16
CA VAL A 156 2.50 -0.78 -9.84
C VAL A 156 2.20 -1.25 -11.27
N VAL A 157 3.21 -1.70 -12.01
CA VAL A 157 3.04 -2.19 -13.39
C VAL A 157 2.15 -3.44 -13.44
N LEU A 158 2.36 -4.37 -12.52
CA LEU A 158 1.54 -5.59 -12.43
C LEU A 158 0.09 -5.25 -12.09
N SER A 159 -0.11 -4.39 -11.10
CA SER A 159 -1.45 -3.92 -10.70
C SER A 159 -2.15 -3.19 -11.84
N ALA A 160 -1.43 -2.36 -12.59
CA ALA A 160 -1.95 -1.67 -13.76
C ALA A 160 -2.39 -2.63 -14.87
N LYS A 161 -1.58 -3.65 -15.18
CA LYS A 161 -1.88 -4.66 -16.20
C LYS A 161 -3.07 -5.54 -15.84
N ASP A 162 -3.22 -5.87 -14.55
CA ASP A 162 -4.35 -6.67 -14.05
C ASP A 162 -5.67 -5.89 -14.19
N MET A 163 -5.63 -4.57 -14.02
CA MET A 163 -6.80 -3.69 -14.16
C MET A 163 -7.11 -3.32 -15.61
N SER A 164 -6.09 -3.05 -16.42
CA SER A 164 -6.21 -2.63 -17.81
C SER A 164 -5.05 -3.19 -18.64
N SER A 165 -5.32 -4.20 -19.46
CA SER A 165 -4.29 -4.85 -20.27
C SER A 165 -3.64 -3.94 -21.31
N ASP A 166 -4.36 -2.90 -21.74
CA ASP A 166 -3.98 -2.02 -22.85
C ASP A 166 -3.34 -0.70 -22.39
N VAL A 167 -3.25 -0.46 -21.07
CA VAL A 167 -2.64 0.76 -20.55
C VAL A 167 -1.14 0.77 -20.86
N LYS A 168 -0.65 1.91 -21.38
CA LYS A 168 0.79 2.09 -21.58
C LYS A 168 1.44 2.29 -20.22
N THR A 169 2.42 1.46 -19.91
CA THR A 169 3.17 1.55 -18.66
C THR A 169 4.62 1.93 -18.92
N VAL A 170 5.11 2.92 -18.19
CA VAL A 170 6.53 3.28 -18.13
C VAL A 170 6.98 3.09 -16.69
N LEU A 171 8.09 2.41 -16.48
CA LEU A 171 8.69 2.31 -15.15
C LEU A 171 10.12 2.83 -15.18
N ALA A 172 10.51 3.52 -14.12
CA ALA A 172 11.92 3.76 -13.84
C ALA A 172 12.50 2.52 -13.15
N VAL A 173 13.74 2.18 -13.52
CA VAL A 173 14.54 1.15 -12.87
C VAL A 173 15.79 1.86 -12.37
N SER A 174 15.94 1.92 -11.06
CA SER A 174 17.11 2.47 -10.38
C SER A 174 18.02 1.30 -10.00
N ASP A 175 18.70 0.74 -10.99
CA ASP A 175 19.67 -0.31 -10.74
C ASP A 175 20.85 0.25 -9.91
N SER A 176 20.94 -0.17 -8.66
CA SER A 176 22.19 -0.12 -7.89
C SER A 176 22.54 -1.50 -7.36
N LYS A 177 22.65 -2.50 -8.24
CA LYS A 177 23.55 -3.62 -7.95
C LYS A 177 25.00 -3.16 -8.15
N THR A 178 25.58 -2.65 -7.07
CA THR A 178 27.03 -2.64 -6.87
C THR A 178 27.37 -3.66 -5.80
#